data_AF-A0A7X6PEL1-F1
#
_entry.id   AF-A0A7X6PEL1-F1
#
_cell.length_a   1.000
_cell.length_b   1.000
_cell.length_c   1.000
_cell.angle_alpha   90.00
_cell.angle_beta   90.00
_cell.angle_gamma   90.00
#
_symmetry.space_group_name_H-M   'P 1'
#
loop_
_entity.id
_entity.type
_entity.pdbx_description
1 polymer ?
#
loop_
_entity_poly.entity_id
_entity_poly.type
_entity_poly.pdbx_seq_one_letter_code
_entity_poly.pdbx_strand_id
1 'polypeptide(L)'
;MKFDPFVIPFNVGLFFILIYAVVRSIIWFRALSRPDKLRLQRGFFGRAFGQSLKEIFLESLIHRKIFRTNFWLGYMHMSLAFGWFLLILFGTIEADIFGDTHLNPPYKAIFFKFFNPVHGMTGIEAAYTFLM
;
A
#
# COMPACT_ATOMS: atom_id res chain seq x y z
N MET A 1 -5.37 20.84 -11.63
CA MET A 1 -5.42 19.39 -11.31
C MET A 1 -6.42 18.72 -12.24
N LYS A 2 -6.02 17.75 -13.07
CA LYS A 2 -6.95 16.99 -13.92
C LYS A 2 -7.44 15.77 -13.13
N PHE A 3 -8.67 15.82 -12.64
CA PHE A 3 -9.38 14.64 -12.16
C PHE A 3 -9.84 13.84 -13.38
N ASP A 4 -9.63 12.53 -13.36
CA ASP A 4 -10.10 11.63 -14.42
C ASP A 4 -11.07 10.60 -13.82
N PRO A 5 -12.27 10.38 -14.39
CA PRO A 5 -13.22 9.37 -13.93
C PRO A 5 -12.63 7.96 -13.78
N PHE A 6 -11.54 7.64 -14.48
CA PHE A 6 -10.77 6.42 -14.34
C PHE A 6 -10.39 6.07 -12.89
N VAL A 7 -10.15 7.06 -12.02
CA VAL A 7 -9.74 6.80 -10.63
C VAL A 7 -10.90 6.51 -9.69
N ILE A 8 -12.16 6.68 -10.14
CA ILE A 8 -13.35 6.52 -9.30
C ILE A 8 -13.44 5.11 -8.70
N PRO A 9 -13.34 4.00 -9.48
CA PRO A 9 -13.43 2.65 -8.93
C PRO A 9 -12.36 2.37 -7.87
N PHE A 10 -11.13 2.84 -8.11
CA PHE A 10 -10.02 2.72 -7.16
C PHE A 10 -10.33 3.45 -5.86
N ASN A 11 -10.76 4.71 -5.93
CA ASN A 11 -11.07 5.51 -4.75
C ASN A 11 -12.24 4.91 -3.95
N VAL A 12 -13.29 4.44 -4.62
CA VAL A 12 -14.43 3.78 -3.97
C VAL A 12 -13.97 2.53 -3.22
N GLY A 13 -13.18 1.66 -3.87
CA GLY A 13 -12.63 0.47 -3.24
C GLY A 13 -11.72 0.79 -2.05
N LEU A 14 -10.84 1.78 -2.20
CA LEU A 14 -9.94 2.23 -1.15
C LEU A 14 -10.71 2.74 0.07
N PHE A 15 -11.66 3.67 -0.12
CA PHE A 15 -12.45 4.21 0.97
C PHE A 15 -13.30 3.12 1.64
N PHE A 16 -13.89 2.21 0.87
CA PHE A 16 -14.64 1.09 1.42
C PHE A 16 -13.78 0.22 2.35
N ILE A 17 -12.59 -0.20 1.89
CA ILE A 17 -11.68 -1.05 2.69
C ILE A 17 -11.21 -0.32 3.94
N LEU A 18 -10.82 0.96 3.82
CA LEU A 18 -10.36 1.75 4.96
C LEU A 18 -11.46 1.95 6.00
N ILE A 19 -12.66 2.35 5.58
CA ILE A 19 -13.81 2.54 6.47
C ILE A 19 -14.16 1.21 7.14
N TYR A 20 -14.26 0.13 6.37
CA TYR A 20 -14.59 -1.18 6.89
C TYR A 20 -13.56 -1.66 7.92
N ALA A 21 -12.27 -1.53 7.63
CA ALA A 21 -11.19 -1.90 8.55
C ALA A 21 -11.24 -1.10 9.86
N VAL A 22 -11.47 0.21 9.78
CA VAL A 22 -11.59 1.09 10.96
C VAL A 22 -12.83 0.72 11.78
N VAL A 23 -14.00 0.60 11.15
CA VAL A 23 -15.25 0.24 11.83
C VAL A 23 -15.12 -1.12 12.52
N ARG A 24 -14.62 -2.14 11.82
CA ARG A 24 -14.41 -3.47 12.40
C ARG A 24 -13.43 -3.44 13.56
N SER A 25 -12.34 -2.68 13.45
CA SER A 25 -11.35 -2.54 14.51
C SER A 25 -11.93 -1.84 15.73
N ILE A 26 -12.76 -0.81 15.56
CA ILE A 26 -13.46 -0.11 16.65
C ILE A 26 -14.45 -1.04 17.34
N ILE A 27 -15.26 -1.80 16.59
CA ILE A 27 -16.23 -2.75 17.16
C ILE A 27 -15.48 -3.80 18.00
N TRP A 28 -14.41 -4.37 17.46
CA TRP A 28 -13.59 -5.36 18.16
C TRP A 28 -12.94 -4.78 19.42
N PHE A 29 -12.37 -3.57 19.32
CA PHE A 29 -11.76 -2.90 20.46
C PHE A 29 -12.77 -2.55 21.55
N ARG A 30 -13.99 -2.15 21.19
CA ARG A 30 -15.07 -1.87 22.15
C ARG A 30 -15.51 -3.13 22.89
N ALA A 31 -15.61 -4.26 22.19
CA ALA A 31 -15.98 -5.57 22.76
C ALA A 31 -14.94 -6.16 23.72
N LEU A 32 -13.70 -5.63 23.71
CA LEU A 32 -12.63 -6.11 24.57
C LEU A 32 -12.88 -5.81 26.06
N SER A 33 -12.51 -6.73 26.93
CA SER A 33 -12.61 -6.55 28.39
C SER A 33 -11.66 -5.44 28.89
N ARG A 34 -11.95 -4.81 30.05
CA ARG A 34 -11.06 -3.81 30.66
C ARG A 34 -9.60 -4.31 30.85
N PRO A 35 -9.34 -5.53 31.38
CA PRO A 35 -7.96 -6.00 31.53
C PRO A 35 -7.25 -6.17 30.18
N ASP A 36 -7.94 -6.63 29.13
CA ASP A 36 -7.33 -6.78 27.81
C ASP A 36 -6.99 -5.43 27.16
N LYS A 37 -7.84 -4.41 27.35
CA LYS A 37 -7.57 -3.03 26.90
C LYS A 37 -6.28 -2.49 27.51
N LEU A 38 -6.08 -2.70 28.81
CA LEU A 38 -4.86 -2.30 29.51
C LEU A 38 -3.62 -3.07 29.03
N ARG A 39 -3.76 -4.38 28.75
CA ARG A 39 -2.68 -5.19 28.18
C ARG A 39 -2.30 -4.69 26.78
N LEU A 40 -3.28 -4.36 25.94
CA LEU A 40 -3.05 -3.84 24.59
C LEU A 40 -2.30 -2.50 24.64
N GLN A 41 -2.73 -1.57 25.49
CA GLN A 41 -2.08 -0.26 25.64
C GLN A 41 -0.63 -0.38 26.11
N ARG A 42 -0.35 -1.23 27.12
CA ARG A 42 1.03 -1.49 27.57
C ARG A 42 1.86 -2.23 26.53
N GLY A 43 1.22 -3.12 25.77
CA GLY A 43 1.87 -3.88 24.70
C GLY A 43 2.24 -3.04 23.49
N PHE A 44 1.51 -1.95 23.22
CA PHE A 44 1.65 -1.11 22.02
C PHE A 44 3.01 -0.40 21.91
N PHE A 45 3.64 -0.07 23.04
CA PHE A 45 5.00 0.53 23.07
C PHE A 45 6.10 -0.45 23.48
N GLY A 46 5.78 -1.75 23.56
CA GLY A 46 6.73 -2.79 23.98
C GLY A 46 7.40 -3.52 22.83
N ARG A 47 8.38 -4.38 23.16
CA ARG A 47 9.01 -5.32 22.21
C ARG A 47 7.98 -6.19 21.48
N ALA A 48 6.87 -6.52 22.14
CA ALA A 48 5.78 -7.29 21.56
C ALA A 48 5.13 -6.59 20.35
N PHE A 49 5.00 -5.26 20.36
CA PHE A 49 4.48 -4.51 19.22
C PHE A 49 5.44 -4.57 18.02
N GLY A 50 6.74 -4.34 18.25
CA GLY A 50 7.74 -4.45 17.18
C GLY A 50 7.82 -5.86 16.58
N GLN A 51 7.73 -6.90 17.42
CA GLN A 51 7.64 -8.29 16.95
C GLN A 51 6.37 -8.54 16.14
N SER A 52 5.23 -7.98 16.56
CA SER A 52 3.97 -8.08 15.82
C SER A 52 4.05 -7.38 14.48
N LEU A 53 4.63 -6.18 14.41
CA LEU A 53 4.84 -5.45 13.15
C LEU A 53 5.75 -6.22 12.20
N LYS A 54 6.85 -6.80 12.72
CA LYS A 54 7.75 -7.66 11.95
C LYS A 54 7.02 -8.89 11.41
N GLU A 55 6.20 -9.55 12.22
CA GLU A 55 5.43 -10.72 11.78
C GLU A 55 4.38 -10.32 10.73
N ILE A 56 3.69 -9.20 10.91
CA ILE A 56 2.76 -8.65 9.90
C ILE A 56 3.50 -8.41 8.58
N PHE A 57 4.67 -7.78 8.61
CA PHE A 57 5.46 -7.55 7.41
C PHE A 57 5.89 -8.87 6.73
N LEU A 58 6.43 -9.80 7.52
CA LEU A 58 6.96 -11.08 7.02
C LEU A 58 5.86 -11.98 6.46
N GLU A 59 4.67 -11.97 7.04
CA GLU A 59 3.59 -12.85 6.62
C GLU A 59 2.62 -12.19 5.63
N SER A 60 2.40 -10.86 5.70
CA SER A 60 1.47 -10.15 4.80
C SER A 60 2.12 -9.64 3.52
N LEU A 61 3.41 -9.26 3.55
CA LEU A 61 4.14 -8.86 2.35
C LEU A 61 4.99 -10.01 1.82
N ILE A 62 5.89 -10.53 2.66
CA ILE A 62 6.87 -11.56 2.24
C ILE A 62 6.25 -12.96 2.15
N HIS A 63 5.15 -13.22 2.86
CA HIS A 63 4.52 -14.55 2.94
C HIS A 63 5.51 -15.65 3.32
N ARG A 64 6.37 -15.38 4.31
CA ARG A 64 7.48 -16.26 4.72
C ARG A 64 7.04 -17.71 4.99
N LYS A 65 5.88 -17.94 5.62
CA LYS A 65 5.38 -19.32 5.86
C LYS A 65 5.06 -20.05 4.56
N ILE A 66 4.38 -19.39 3.61
CA ILE A 66 4.07 -19.96 2.30
C ILE A 66 5.37 -20.28 1.55
N PHE A 67 6.34 -19.38 1.60
CA PHE A 67 7.67 -19.59 1.03
C PHE A 67 8.40 -20.83 1.55
N ARG A 68 8.29 -21.09 2.85
CA ARG A 68 8.88 -22.29 3.48
C ARG A 68 8.16 -23.58 3.08
N THR A 69 6.87 -23.52 2.80
CA THR A 69 6.08 -24.68 2.37
C THR A 69 6.27 -24.97 0.87
N ASN A 70 6.22 -23.94 0.04
CA ASN A 70 6.40 -24.05 -1.40
C ASN A 70 6.96 -22.74 -1.95
N PHE A 71 8.18 -22.81 -2.48
CA PHE A 71 8.90 -21.66 -3.00
C PHE A 71 8.15 -20.95 -4.14
N TRP A 72 7.62 -21.70 -5.11
CA TRP A 72 6.90 -21.14 -6.25
C TRP A 72 5.61 -20.44 -5.83
N LEU A 73 4.82 -21.09 -4.97
CA LEU A 73 3.58 -20.51 -4.47
C LEU A 73 3.85 -19.25 -3.63
N GLY A 74 4.88 -19.29 -2.79
CA GLY A 74 5.33 -18.14 -2.02
C GLY A 74 5.74 -16.98 -2.94
N TYR A 75 6.52 -17.26 -3.98
CA TYR A 75 6.97 -16.25 -4.94
C TYR A 75 5.82 -15.59 -5.68
N MET A 76 4.82 -16.36 -6.10
CA MET A 76 3.62 -15.80 -6.72
C MET A 76 2.86 -14.86 -5.77
N HIS A 77 2.69 -15.24 -4.50
CA HIS A 77 1.94 -14.42 -3.52
C HIS A 77 2.72 -13.19 -3.08
N MET A 78 4.02 -13.34 -2.79
CA MET A 78 4.86 -12.20 -2.46
C MET A 78 4.93 -11.21 -3.62
N SER A 79 5.19 -11.67 -4.85
CA SER A 79 5.37 -10.73 -5.97
C SER A 79 4.13 -9.86 -6.20
N LEU A 80 2.93 -10.39 -5.94
CA LEU A 80 1.70 -9.61 -5.95
C LEU A 80 1.66 -8.60 -4.79
N ALA A 81 1.68 -9.05 -3.54
CA ALA A 81 1.50 -8.16 -2.38
C ALA A 81 2.67 -7.16 -2.22
N PHE A 82 3.90 -7.66 -2.30
CA PHE A 82 5.12 -6.86 -2.23
C PHE A 82 5.28 -5.95 -3.45
N GLY A 83 4.90 -6.40 -4.65
CA GLY A 83 4.90 -5.58 -5.86
C GLY A 83 3.99 -4.36 -5.72
N TRP A 84 2.74 -4.55 -5.27
CA TRP A 84 1.84 -3.42 -4.97
C TRP A 84 2.39 -2.48 -3.91
N PHE A 85 2.99 -3.03 -2.85
CA PHE A 85 3.65 -2.22 -1.82
C PHE A 85 4.77 -1.36 -2.40
N LEU A 86 5.64 -1.92 -3.25
CA LEU A 86 6.73 -1.18 -3.89
C LEU A 86 6.19 -0.11 -4.85
N LEU A 87 5.16 -0.40 -5.64
CA LEU A 87 4.51 0.58 -6.51
C LEU A 87 3.95 1.76 -5.72
N ILE A 88 3.30 1.50 -4.59
CA ILE A 88 2.79 2.55 -3.71
C ILE A 88 3.93 3.34 -3.09
N LEU A 89 4.95 2.66 -2.55
CA LEU A 89 6.06 3.31 -1.85
C LEU A 89 6.87 4.21 -2.81
N PHE A 90 7.37 3.64 -3.90
CA PHE A 90 8.17 4.40 -4.86
C PHE A 90 7.32 5.38 -5.66
N GLY A 91 6.08 5.04 -6.02
CA GLY A 91 5.16 5.98 -6.64
C GLY A 91 4.82 7.17 -5.74
N THR A 92 4.78 6.97 -4.41
CA THR A 92 4.60 8.08 -3.45
C THR A 92 5.85 8.93 -3.35
N ILE A 93 7.04 8.31 -3.28
CA ILE A 93 8.32 9.02 -3.26
C ILE A 93 8.49 9.85 -4.53
N GLU A 94 8.25 9.27 -5.71
CA GLU A 94 8.31 9.97 -7.00
C GLU A 94 7.29 11.11 -7.06
N ALA A 95 6.04 10.87 -6.65
CA ALA A 95 5.01 11.91 -6.65
C ALA A 95 5.29 13.03 -5.65
N ASP A 96 6.03 12.78 -4.57
CA ASP A 96 6.42 13.79 -3.58
C ASP A 96 7.65 14.59 -4.01
N ILE A 97 8.63 13.94 -4.65
CA ILE A 97 9.85 14.60 -5.18
C ILE A 97 9.52 15.45 -6.42
N PHE A 98 8.70 14.92 -7.33
CA PHE A 98 8.42 15.53 -8.64
C PHE A 98 7.04 16.20 -8.73
N GLY A 99 6.21 16.10 -7.70
CA GLY A 99 4.92 16.75 -7.66
C GLY A 99 5.00 18.20 -7.17
N ASP A 100 4.16 19.07 -7.72
CA ASP A 100 4.03 20.48 -7.29
C ASP A 100 3.51 20.66 -5.84
N THR A 101 3.13 19.58 -5.16
CA THR A 101 2.50 19.62 -3.83
C THR A 101 2.88 18.40 -3.02
N HIS A 102 3.41 18.64 -1.81
CA HIS A 102 3.59 17.61 -0.79
C HIS A 102 2.20 17.21 -0.25
N LEU A 103 1.93 15.91 -0.10
CA LEU A 103 0.61 15.30 0.20
C LEU A 103 -0.35 15.15 -0.98
N ASN A 104 0.10 14.46 -2.02
CA ASN A 104 -0.75 14.07 -3.14
C ASN A 104 -1.78 12.99 -2.74
N PRO A 105 -2.98 12.98 -3.36
CA PRO A 105 -3.97 11.95 -3.10
C PRO A 105 -3.44 10.56 -3.51
N PRO A 106 -3.84 9.47 -2.82
CA PRO A 106 -3.23 8.14 -2.99
C PRO A 106 -3.23 7.62 -4.44
N TYR A 107 -4.27 7.95 -5.21
CA TYR A 107 -4.39 7.55 -6.61
C TYR A 107 -3.31 8.20 -7.50
N LYS A 108 -2.76 9.36 -7.13
CA LYS A 108 -1.74 10.04 -7.96
C LYS A 108 -0.40 9.31 -7.88
N ALA A 109 -0.05 8.77 -6.71
CA ALA A 109 1.14 7.93 -6.55
C ALA A 109 1.00 6.62 -7.33
N ILE A 110 -0.18 5.98 -7.25
CA ILE A 110 -0.43 4.69 -7.89
C ILE A 110 -0.55 4.82 -9.41
N PHE A 111 -1.18 5.87 -9.90
CA PHE A 111 -1.37 6.15 -11.33
C PHE A 111 -0.43 7.27 -11.81
N PHE A 112 0.77 7.40 -11.24
CA PHE A 112 1.67 8.51 -11.54
C PHE A 112 1.99 8.62 -13.04
N LYS A 113 2.30 7.48 -13.69
CA LYS A 113 2.54 7.41 -15.14
C LYS A 113 1.33 7.77 -16.00
N PHE A 114 0.11 7.48 -15.52
CA PHE A 114 -1.12 7.85 -16.23
C PHE A 114 -1.31 9.37 -16.25
N PHE A 115 -1.02 10.04 -15.14
CA PHE A 115 -1.14 11.50 -15.04
C PHE A 115 0.08 12.25 -15.59
N ASN A 116 1.25 11.61 -15.66
CA ASN A 116 2.50 12.20 -16.15
C ASN A 116 3.15 11.30 -17.22
N PRO A 117 2.53 11.14 -18.39
CA PRO A 117 2.98 10.18 -19.42
C PRO A 117 4.37 10.49 -19.98
N VAL A 118 4.80 11.75 -19.93
CA VAL A 118 6.11 12.21 -20.44
C VAL A 118 7.23 12.05 -19.40
N HIS A 119 6.88 11.83 -18.13
CA HIS A 119 7.85 11.78 -17.04
C HIS A 119 8.59 10.44 -17.04
N GLY A 120 9.92 10.48 -17.20
CA GLY A 120 10.79 9.29 -17.26
C GLY A 120 10.97 8.68 -18.66
N MET A 121 10.30 9.19 -19.69
CA MET A 121 10.53 8.76 -21.07
C MET A 121 11.89 9.23 -21.56
N THR A 122 12.77 8.28 -21.89
CA THR A 122 14.08 8.57 -22.50
C THR A 122 14.38 7.59 -23.63
N GLY A 123 15.08 8.06 -24.67
CA GLY A 123 15.51 7.23 -25.79
C GLY A 123 14.36 6.71 -26.65
N ILE A 124 14.26 5.38 -26.79
CA ILE A 124 13.35 4.71 -27.75
C ILE A 124 11.88 4.90 -27.37
N GLU A 125 11.54 4.94 -26.08
CA GLU A 125 10.14 5.16 -25.64
C GLU A 125 9.62 6.54 -26.07
N ALA A 126 10.43 7.58 -25.93
CA ALA A 126 10.05 8.94 -26.37
C ALA A 126 9.88 9.01 -27.89
N ALA A 127 10.76 8.34 -28.66
CA ALA A 127 10.67 8.29 -30.11
C ALA A 127 9.44 7.51 -30.61
N TYR A 128 9.12 6.39 -29.96
CA TYR A 128 7.95 5.58 -30.29
C TYR A 128 6.63 6.30 -29.99
N THR A 129 6.53 6.97 -28.84
CA THR A 129 5.33 7.75 -28.46
C THR A 129 5.17 9.04 -29.26
N PHE A 130 6.24 9.60 -29.83
CA PHE A 130 6.14 10.72 -30.77
C PHE A 130 5.63 10.29 -32.15
N LEU A 131 5.94 9.06 -32.57
CA LEU A 131 5.59 8.51 -33.89
C LEU A 131 4.16 7.95 -33.98
N MET A 132 3.53 7.64 -32.83
CA MET A 132 2.14 7.17 -32.72
C MET A 132 1.23 8.31 -32.28
#